data_AF-A0A9D9WXK5-F1
#
_entry.id   AF-A0A9D9WXK5-F1
#
_cell.length_a   1.000
_cell.length_b   1.000
_cell.length_c   1.000
_cell.angle_alpha   90.00
_cell.angle_beta   90.00
_cell.angle_gamma   90.00
#
_symmetry.space_group_name_H-M   'P 1'
#
loop_
_entity.id
_entity.type
_entity.pdbx_description
1 polymer ?
#
loop_
_entity_poly.entity_id
_entity_poly.type
_entity_poly.pdbx_seq_one_letter_code
_entity_poly.pdbx_strand_id
1 'polypeptide(L)'
;MPDNIDHRLIGLAAALGIGLLIGMERERRKGEGPARAAAGLRTFTLAALLGALAMLLGGGLTLAVLAGVVGVLTTVSYVRSSADDPGLTTEIALVLTFMLGALALHDAPLATGIGVLVAITLAARTQLHRFVVRVMSEDELHDALLLAAAALVILPLTPDRTVDPFNAINPRTLWTLAVLMMTINACGHIALRAIGPALGLSFAGFASGFVSSTATIAAMGAQAVRTPALRAAAVSGAVLSSVATVLQLVLLLSFTSTPVLREMALP
;
A
#
# COMPACT_ATOMS: atom_id res chain seq x y z
N MET A 1 9.74 42.91 -3.01
CA MET A 1 10.47 42.69 -1.73
C MET A 1 9.57 42.22 -0.55
N PRO A 2 8.23 42.36 -0.54
CA PRO A 2 7.38 41.70 0.48
C PRO A 2 7.18 40.19 0.22
N ASP A 3 7.18 39.74 -1.04
CA ASP A 3 6.85 38.33 -1.40
C ASP A 3 7.79 37.27 -0.79
N ASN A 4 9.03 37.66 -0.48
CA ASN A 4 10.03 36.74 0.07
C ASN A 4 9.85 36.49 1.58
N ILE A 5 9.23 37.44 2.29
CA ILE A 5 8.91 37.28 3.71
C ILE A 5 7.70 36.36 3.86
N ASP A 6 6.68 36.55 3.02
CA ASP A 6 5.48 35.71 3.02
C ASP A 6 5.81 34.25 2.72
N HIS A 7 6.69 33.99 1.74
CA HIS A 7 7.13 32.63 1.43
C HIS A 7 7.87 31.94 2.59
N ARG A 8 8.73 32.68 3.31
CA ARG A 8 9.46 32.15 4.48
C ARG A 8 8.53 31.88 5.66
N LEU A 9 7.55 32.75 5.89
CA LEU A 9 6.53 32.56 6.93
C LEU A 9 5.66 31.33 6.64
N ILE A 10 5.24 31.15 5.37
CA ILE A 10 4.51 29.97 4.93
C ILE A 10 5.36 28.70 5.14
N GLY A 11 6.64 28.73 4.77
CA GLY A 11 7.53 27.58 4.96
C GLY A 11 7.79 27.25 6.44
N LEU A 12 7.93 28.25 7.31
CA LEU A 12 8.05 28.04 8.77
C LEU A 12 6.75 27.49 9.37
N ALA A 13 5.60 28.01 8.94
CA ALA A 13 4.30 27.50 9.37
C ALA A 13 4.08 26.05 8.90
N ALA A 14 4.49 25.71 7.67
CA ALA A 14 4.46 24.36 7.14
C ALA A 14 5.40 23.43 7.93
N ALA A 15 6.63 23.83 8.21
CA ALA A 15 7.57 23.06 9.04
C ALA A 15 6.99 22.79 10.44
N LEU A 16 6.41 23.81 11.08
CA LEU A 16 5.74 23.67 12.37
C LEU A 16 4.56 22.69 12.29
N GLY A 17 3.73 22.80 11.25
CA GLY A 17 2.59 21.91 11.00
C GLY A 17 3.02 20.45 10.80
N ILE A 18 4.05 20.21 9.98
CA ILE A 18 4.62 18.87 9.74
C ILE A 18 5.14 18.27 11.05
N GLY A 19 5.93 19.04 11.81
CA GLY A 19 6.50 18.60 13.07
C GLY A 19 5.45 18.30 14.13
N LEU A 20 4.37 19.10 14.20
CA LEU A 20 3.21 18.81 15.07
C LEU A 20 2.45 17.57 14.62
N LEU A 21 2.18 17.42 13.33
CA LEU A 21 1.42 16.28 12.80
C LEU A 21 2.12 14.95 13.08
N ILE A 22 3.39 14.84 12.72
CA ILE A 22 4.21 13.64 12.97
C ILE A 22 4.41 13.45 14.48
N GLY A 23 4.64 14.55 15.19
CA GLY A 23 4.82 14.57 16.64
C GLY A 23 3.61 14.07 17.43
N MET A 24 2.38 14.38 16.98
CA MET A 24 1.14 13.88 17.58
C MET A 24 1.01 12.37 17.47
N GLU A 25 1.28 11.79 16.29
CA GLU A 25 1.25 10.33 16.13
C GLU A 25 2.32 9.68 17.01
N ARG A 26 3.51 10.30 17.12
CA ARG A 26 4.56 9.76 17.98
C ARG A 26 4.26 9.88 19.47
N GLU A 27 3.65 10.97 19.93
CA GLU A 27 3.26 11.13 21.33
C GLU A 27 2.24 10.06 21.76
N ARG A 28 1.26 9.74 20.89
CA ARG A 28 0.30 8.64 21.14
C ARG A 28 0.97 7.28 21.33
N ARG A 29 2.14 7.08 20.72
CA ARG A 29 2.92 5.82 20.77
C ARG A 29 4.02 5.81 21.82
N LYS A 30 4.22 6.93 22.51
CA LYS A 30 5.31 7.12 23.45
C LYS A 30 5.19 6.24 24.70
N GLY A 31 3.97 5.78 25.01
CA GLY A 31 3.67 5.02 26.22
C GLY A 31 3.76 5.89 27.49
N GLU A 32 3.37 5.31 28.62
CA GLU A 32 3.44 5.94 29.94
C GLU A 32 4.44 5.21 30.85
N GLY A 33 5.04 5.92 31.81
CA GLY A 33 5.96 5.34 32.78
C GLY A 33 7.46 5.44 32.44
N PRO A 34 8.33 4.72 33.17
CA PRO A 34 9.79 4.81 33.06
C PRO A 34 10.36 4.27 31.75
N ALA A 35 9.62 3.43 31.02
CA ALA A 35 9.99 2.86 29.72
C ALA A 35 9.45 3.67 28.51
N ARG A 36 8.98 4.91 28.73
CA ARG A 36 8.44 5.75 27.66
C ARG A 36 9.49 6.08 26.59
N ALA A 37 9.07 6.16 25.33
CA ALA A 37 9.97 6.59 24.25
C ALA A 37 10.45 8.04 24.48
N ALA A 38 11.71 8.31 24.14
CA ALA A 38 12.34 9.61 24.39
C ALA A 38 11.77 10.72 23.48
N ALA A 39 11.38 10.40 22.25
CA ALA A 39 10.92 11.36 21.25
C ALA A 39 9.39 11.38 21.16
N GLY A 40 8.83 12.59 21.19
CA GLY A 40 7.38 12.83 21.13
C GLY A 40 7.07 14.18 20.48
N LEU A 41 5.89 14.75 20.75
CA LEU A 41 5.39 15.92 20.03
C LEU A 41 6.41 17.08 19.99
N ARG A 42 6.93 17.47 21.15
CA ARG A 42 7.91 18.56 21.26
C ARG A 42 9.19 18.29 20.47
N THR A 43 9.68 17.05 20.51
CA THR A 43 10.93 16.67 19.83
C THR A 43 10.80 16.79 18.31
N PHE A 44 9.68 16.32 17.76
CA PHE A 44 9.42 16.37 16.31
C PHE A 44 9.14 17.80 15.84
N THR A 45 8.38 18.60 16.59
CA THR A 45 8.17 20.02 16.28
C THR A 45 9.49 20.79 16.29
N LEU A 46 10.33 20.59 17.31
CA LEU A 46 11.64 21.24 17.38
C LEU A 46 12.59 20.77 16.28
N ALA A 47 12.56 19.48 15.90
CA ALA A 47 13.38 18.97 14.81
C ALA A 47 12.99 19.61 13.46
N ALA A 48 11.69 19.71 13.14
CA ALA A 48 11.24 20.37 11.92
C ALA A 48 11.64 21.86 11.89
N LEU A 49 11.43 22.58 13.00
CA LEU A 49 11.83 23.98 13.11
C LEU A 49 13.35 24.16 13.01
N LEU A 50 14.12 23.24 13.61
CA LEU A 50 15.58 23.27 13.53
C LEU A 50 16.06 23.07 12.09
N GLY A 51 15.44 22.17 11.33
CA GLY A 51 15.73 21.99 9.90
C GLY A 51 15.43 23.22 9.08
N ALA A 52 14.28 23.86 9.36
CA ALA A 52 13.92 25.11 8.71
C ALA A 52 14.94 26.23 9.02
N LEU A 53 15.26 26.42 10.30
CA LEU A 53 16.24 27.42 10.73
C LEU A 53 17.64 27.14 10.17
N ALA A 54 18.05 25.87 10.10
CA ALA A 54 19.33 25.48 9.52
C ALA A 54 19.46 25.97 8.07
N MET A 55 18.39 25.82 7.29
CA MET A 55 18.38 26.25 5.90
C MET A 55 18.33 27.78 5.75
N LEU A 56 17.62 28.48 6.64
CA LEU A 56 17.56 29.95 6.66
C LEU A 56 18.89 30.61 7.05
N LEU A 57 19.62 30.03 8.01
CA LEU A 57 20.80 30.67 8.61
C LEU A 57 22.09 30.43 7.83
N GLY A 58 22.25 29.28 7.17
CA GLY A 58 23.51 28.96 6.49
C GLY A 58 23.41 27.99 5.31
N GLY A 59 22.19 27.75 4.80
CA GLY A 59 21.97 26.92 3.63
C GLY A 59 22.40 25.46 3.81
N GLY A 60 22.98 24.87 2.76
CA GLY A 60 23.25 23.43 2.72
C GLY A 60 24.33 22.94 3.70
N LEU A 61 25.33 23.77 4.03
CA LEU A 61 26.43 23.35 4.91
C LEU A 61 26.00 23.29 6.37
N THR A 62 25.26 24.30 6.87
CA THR A 62 24.67 24.26 8.22
C THR A 62 23.64 23.15 8.34
N LEU A 63 22.87 22.89 7.28
CA LEU A 63 21.95 21.76 7.22
C LEU A 63 22.69 20.43 7.37
N ALA A 64 23.80 20.21 6.65
CA ALA A 64 24.58 18.98 6.74
C ALA A 64 25.18 18.76 8.14
N VAL A 65 25.73 19.82 8.75
CA VAL A 65 26.29 19.75 10.11
C VAL A 65 25.20 19.42 11.13
N LEU A 66 24.06 20.12 11.07
CA LEU A 66 22.95 19.87 11.99
C LEU A 66 22.26 18.52 11.74
N ALA A 67 22.21 18.04 10.49
CA ALA A 67 21.78 16.68 10.19
C ALA A 67 22.67 15.64 10.89
N GLY A 68 23.99 15.86 10.88
CA GLY A 68 24.94 15.05 11.63
C GLY A 68 24.67 15.06 13.13
N VAL A 69 24.44 16.25 13.71
CA VAL A 69 24.11 16.39 15.15
C VAL A 69 22.80 15.68 15.50
N VAL A 70 21.75 15.88 14.70
CA VAL A 70 20.47 15.19 14.87
C VAL A 70 20.66 13.67 14.74
N GLY A 71 21.47 13.21 13.79
CA GLY A 71 21.81 11.80 13.61
C GLY A 71 22.56 11.20 14.80
N VAL A 72 23.48 11.96 15.41
CA VAL A 72 24.16 11.51 16.64
C VAL A 72 23.17 11.45 17.81
N LEU A 73 22.33 12.47 17.99
CA LEU A 73 21.33 12.50 19.05
C LEU A 73 20.30 11.37 18.91
N THR A 74 19.86 11.04 17.69
CA THR A 74 18.97 9.90 17.43
C THR A 74 19.66 8.58 17.72
N THR A 75 20.93 8.43 17.33
CA THR A 75 21.72 7.21 17.61
C THR A 75 21.90 7.01 19.12
N VAL A 76 22.24 8.07 19.87
CA VAL A 76 22.36 8.01 21.33
C VAL A 76 21.01 7.70 21.98
N SER A 77 19.93 8.30 21.49
CA SER A 77 18.56 8.00 21.96
C SER A 77 18.18 6.54 21.73
N TYR A 78 18.54 5.98 20.57
CA TYR A 78 18.27 4.59 20.21
C TYR A 78 19.01 3.63 21.13
N VAL A 79 20.33 3.79 21.28
CA VAL A 79 21.16 2.91 22.13
C VAL A 79 20.70 2.94 23.60
N ARG A 80 20.16 4.07 24.06
CA ARG A 80 19.65 4.20 25.43
C ARG A 80 18.24 3.63 25.62
N SER A 81 17.46 3.55 24.55
CA SER A 81 16.04 3.11 24.59
C SER A 81 15.83 1.70 24.00
N SER A 82 16.88 1.08 23.46
CA SER A 82 16.83 -0.23 22.78
C SER A 82 16.47 -1.41 23.69
N ALA A 83 16.37 -1.19 25.00
CA ALA A 83 16.05 -2.24 25.98
C ALA A 83 14.55 -2.63 25.97
N ASP A 84 13.63 -1.69 25.66
CA ASP A 84 12.18 -1.92 25.88
C ASP A 84 11.25 -1.62 24.67
N ASP A 85 11.70 -0.98 23.57
CA ASP A 85 10.93 -0.89 22.30
C ASP A 85 11.83 -0.66 21.05
N PRO A 86 11.99 -1.63 20.13
CA PRO A 86 13.09 -1.67 19.15
C PRO A 86 12.71 -1.06 17.78
N GLY A 87 12.21 0.16 17.76
CA GLY A 87 11.73 0.76 16.50
C GLY A 87 12.62 1.84 15.90
N LEU A 88 13.67 1.47 15.13
CA LEU A 88 14.48 2.39 14.28
C LEU A 88 13.65 3.42 13.49
N THR A 89 12.37 3.11 13.26
CA THR A 89 11.36 3.98 12.66
C THR A 89 11.26 5.37 13.29
N THR A 90 11.45 5.55 14.60
CA THR A 90 11.30 6.88 15.23
C THR A 90 12.51 7.75 15.01
N GLU A 91 13.69 7.15 15.03
CA GLU A 91 14.96 7.79 14.71
C GLU A 91 14.95 8.24 13.25
N ILE A 92 14.56 7.34 12.34
CA ILE A 92 14.40 7.65 10.92
C ILE A 92 13.36 8.76 10.73
N ALA A 93 12.20 8.66 11.40
CA ALA A 93 11.17 9.69 11.33
C ALA A 93 11.66 11.04 11.86
N LEU A 94 12.50 11.08 12.89
CA LEU A 94 13.02 12.33 13.45
C LEU A 94 13.98 13.02 12.46
N VAL A 95 14.90 12.24 11.86
CA VAL A 95 15.79 12.75 10.80
C VAL A 95 14.96 13.23 9.59
N LEU A 96 13.96 12.44 9.19
CA LEU A 96 13.08 12.80 8.08
C LEU A 96 12.29 14.08 8.38
N THR A 97 11.80 14.24 9.61
CA THR A 97 11.06 15.45 10.04
C THR A 97 11.95 16.68 10.01
N PHE A 98 13.22 16.55 10.43
CA PHE A 98 14.22 17.61 10.28
C PHE A 98 14.44 17.99 8.81
N MET A 99 14.64 17.00 7.93
CA MET A 99 14.79 17.24 6.48
C MET A 99 13.55 17.89 5.85
N LEU A 100 12.34 17.45 6.24
CA LEU A 100 11.08 18.04 5.77
C LEU A 100 10.91 19.49 6.23
N GLY A 101 11.37 19.82 7.43
CA GLY A 101 11.41 21.20 7.91
C GLY A 101 12.31 22.10 7.06
N ALA A 102 13.48 21.60 6.63
CA ALA A 102 14.36 22.31 5.70
C ALA A 102 13.72 22.45 4.31
N LEU A 103 13.10 21.39 3.81
CA LEU A 103 12.41 21.37 2.51
C LEU A 103 11.24 22.35 2.44
N ALA A 104 10.56 22.58 3.56
CA ALA A 104 9.42 23.49 3.63
C ALA A 104 9.77 24.95 3.28
N LEU A 105 11.04 25.37 3.39
CA LEU A 105 11.49 26.70 2.96
C LEU A 105 11.75 26.80 1.45
N HIS A 106 11.89 25.67 0.77
CA HIS A 106 12.05 25.62 -0.68
C HIS A 106 10.72 25.35 -1.39
N ASP A 107 9.95 24.40 -0.86
CA ASP A 107 8.68 23.96 -1.43
C ASP A 107 7.74 23.49 -0.31
N ALA A 108 7.01 24.45 0.26
CA ALA A 108 6.06 24.19 1.35
C ALA A 108 4.94 23.19 0.95
N PRO A 109 4.31 23.26 -0.25
CA PRO A 109 3.35 22.26 -0.69
C PRO A 109 3.92 20.83 -0.73
N LEU A 110 5.10 20.64 -1.33
CA LEU A 110 5.72 19.33 -1.44
C LEU A 110 6.14 18.80 -0.06
N ALA A 111 6.76 19.63 0.78
CA ALA A 111 7.13 19.25 2.14
C ALA A 111 5.92 18.82 2.98
N THR A 112 4.81 19.56 2.88
CA THR A 112 3.57 19.24 3.60
C THR A 112 2.95 17.95 3.08
N GLY A 113 2.92 17.75 1.75
CA GLY A 113 2.41 16.52 1.14
C GLY A 113 3.18 15.28 1.59
N ILE A 114 4.52 15.34 1.56
CA ILE A 114 5.36 14.24 2.06
C ILE A 114 5.18 14.08 3.58
N GLY A 115 5.13 15.17 4.34
CA GLY A 115 4.92 15.14 5.80
C GLY A 115 3.61 14.46 6.19
N VAL A 116 2.51 14.73 5.47
CA VAL A 116 1.23 14.05 5.65
C VAL A 116 1.33 12.58 5.29
N LEU A 117 1.95 12.23 4.16
CA LEU A 117 2.13 10.83 3.76
C LEU A 117 2.94 10.03 4.79
N VAL A 118 3.99 10.62 5.33
CA VAL A 118 4.80 10.05 6.42
C VAL A 118 3.94 9.84 7.66
N ALA A 119 3.19 10.85 8.09
CA ALA A 119 2.30 10.75 9.24
C ALA A 119 1.25 9.63 9.07
N ILE A 120 0.62 9.54 7.89
CA ILE A 120 -0.33 8.47 7.56
C ILE A 120 0.34 7.10 7.62
N THR A 121 1.55 6.96 7.05
CA THR A 121 2.32 5.71 7.06
C THR A 121 2.64 5.27 8.49
N LEU A 122 3.06 6.20 9.34
CA LEU A 122 3.33 5.93 10.75
C LEU A 122 2.06 5.51 11.51
N ALA A 123 0.94 6.21 11.27
CA ALA A 123 -0.35 5.91 11.90
C ALA A 123 -0.90 4.54 11.46
N ALA A 124 -0.74 4.20 10.18
CA ALA A 124 -1.20 2.94 9.61
C ALA A 124 -0.38 1.72 10.07
N ARG A 125 0.84 1.90 10.60
CA ARG A 125 1.77 0.81 10.96
C ARG A 125 1.11 -0.35 11.71
N THR A 126 0.32 -0.07 12.76
CA THR A 126 -0.30 -1.14 13.56
C THR A 126 -1.42 -1.85 12.82
N GLN A 127 -2.19 -1.11 12.02
CA GLN A 127 -3.26 -1.70 11.21
C GLN A 127 -2.67 -2.58 10.12
N LEU A 128 -1.65 -2.09 9.41
CA LEU A 128 -0.92 -2.84 8.39
C LEU A 128 -0.24 -4.08 8.97
N HIS A 129 0.47 -3.95 10.10
CA HIS A 129 1.10 -5.09 10.74
C HIS A 129 0.08 -6.12 11.19
N ARG A 130 -1.04 -5.69 11.80
CA ARG A 130 -2.13 -6.60 12.19
C ARG A 130 -2.76 -7.25 10.96
N PHE A 131 -2.96 -6.52 9.88
CA PHE A 131 -3.53 -7.03 8.65
C PHE A 131 -2.62 -8.10 8.03
N VAL A 132 -1.33 -7.79 7.84
CA VAL A 132 -0.37 -8.73 7.25
C VAL A 132 -0.15 -9.96 8.14
N VAL A 133 -0.03 -9.80 9.47
CA VAL A 133 0.33 -10.91 10.36
C VAL A 133 -0.88 -11.70 10.86
N ARG A 134 -2.03 -11.06 11.10
CA ARG A 134 -3.21 -11.74 11.67
C ARG A 134 -4.32 -11.99 10.67
N VAL A 135 -4.39 -11.22 9.60
CA VAL A 135 -5.45 -11.37 8.60
C VAL A 135 -4.90 -12.15 7.41
N MET A 136 -3.76 -11.84 6.83
CA MET A 136 -3.28 -12.59 5.66
C MET A 136 -2.69 -13.95 6.03
N SER A 137 -2.96 -14.97 5.21
CA SER A 137 -2.22 -16.24 5.26
C SER A 137 -0.85 -16.09 4.60
N GLU A 138 0.06 -17.04 4.84
CA GLU A 138 1.39 -17.04 4.18
C GLU A 138 1.26 -17.15 2.66
N ASP A 139 0.33 -17.98 2.17
CA ASP A 139 0.05 -18.14 0.74
C ASP A 139 -0.53 -16.84 0.13
N GLU A 140 -1.48 -16.19 0.81
CA GLU A 140 -2.05 -14.91 0.34
C GLU A 140 -1.00 -13.80 0.30
N LEU A 141 -0.05 -13.80 1.25
CA LEU A 141 1.06 -12.84 1.27
C LEU A 141 2.01 -13.09 0.10
N HIS A 142 2.32 -14.36 -0.18
CA HIS A 142 3.14 -14.75 -1.33
C HIS A 142 2.48 -14.30 -2.64
N ASP A 143 1.19 -14.58 -2.82
CA ASP A 143 0.42 -14.20 -4.00
C ASP A 143 0.34 -12.67 -4.17
N ALA A 144 0.14 -11.93 -3.06
CA ALA A 144 0.15 -10.47 -3.09
C ALA A 144 1.53 -9.91 -3.47
N LEU A 145 2.62 -10.51 -2.98
CA LEU A 145 3.98 -10.13 -3.36
C LEU A 145 4.28 -10.44 -4.82
N LEU A 146 3.82 -11.59 -5.34
CA LEU A 146 3.93 -11.93 -6.76
C LEU A 146 3.16 -10.95 -7.64
N LEU A 147 1.92 -10.61 -7.27
CA LEU A 147 1.13 -9.59 -7.95
C LEU A 147 1.83 -8.22 -7.94
N ALA A 148 2.36 -7.81 -6.77
CA ALA A 148 3.09 -6.56 -6.64
C ALA A 148 4.37 -6.54 -7.49
N ALA A 149 5.14 -7.63 -7.50
CA ALA A 149 6.33 -7.75 -8.35
C ALA A 149 5.95 -7.72 -9.84
N ALA A 150 4.91 -8.44 -10.24
CA ALA A 150 4.43 -8.44 -11.62
C ALA A 150 3.96 -7.06 -12.08
N ALA A 151 3.22 -6.33 -11.24
CA ALA A 151 2.64 -5.03 -11.56
C ALA A 151 3.63 -3.86 -11.44
N LEU A 152 4.44 -3.82 -10.38
CA LEU A 152 5.30 -2.67 -10.05
C LEU A 152 6.74 -2.82 -10.55
N VAL A 153 7.20 -4.05 -10.81
CA VAL A 153 8.57 -4.30 -11.28
C VAL A 153 8.57 -4.78 -12.72
N ILE A 154 7.87 -5.86 -13.03
CA ILE A 154 7.97 -6.49 -14.36
C ILE A 154 7.23 -5.66 -15.41
N LEU A 155 5.98 -5.26 -15.16
CA LEU A 155 5.18 -4.49 -16.11
C LEU A 155 5.86 -3.19 -16.59
N PRO A 156 6.45 -2.32 -15.74
CA PRO A 156 7.15 -1.14 -16.25
C PRO A 156 8.39 -1.50 -17.06
N LEU A 157 9.10 -2.59 -16.71
CA LEU A 157 10.29 -3.06 -17.42
C LEU A 157 9.99 -3.76 -18.75
N THR A 158 8.77 -4.26 -18.97
CA THR A 158 8.43 -4.97 -20.21
C THR A 158 8.44 -4.03 -21.43
N PRO A 159 9.09 -4.41 -22.55
CA PRO A 159 9.10 -3.58 -23.74
C PRO A 159 7.69 -3.43 -24.35
N ASP A 160 7.32 -2.21 -24.73
CA ASP A 160 6.07 -1.95 -25.47
C ASP A 160 6.28 -2.05 -26.98
N ARG A 161 6.70 -3.23 -27.44
CA ARG A 161 6.89 -3.50 -28.87
C ARG A 161 6.59 -4.96 -29.17
N THR A 162 6.04 -5.19 -30.33
CA THR A 162 5.88 -6.54 -30.86
C THR A 162 7.24 -7.18 -31.07
N VAL A 163 7.38 -8.43 -30.64
CA VAL A 163 8.64 -9.20 -30.73
C VAL A 163 8.59 -10.30 -31.77
N ASP A 164 7.44 -10.49 -32.42
CA ASP A 164 7.21 -11.54 -33.40
C ASP A 164 7.18 -11.01 -34.85
N PRO A 165 7.52 -11.84 -35.84
CA PRO A 165 7.48 -11.46 -37.26
C PRO A 165 6.10 -11.04 -37.77
N PHE A 166 5.03 -11.46 -37.10
CA PHE A 166 3.64 -11.18 -37.49
C PHE A 166 3.05 -9.96 -36.79
N ASN A 167 3.83 -9.24 -35.96
CA ASN A 167 3.38 -8.11 -35.15
C ASN A 167 2.13 -8.41 -34.29
N ALA A 168 1.94 -9.66 -33.87
CA ALA A 168 0.78 -10.09 -33.10
C ALA A 168 1.04 -10.12 -31.58
N ILE A 169 2.29 -10.27 -31.16
CA ILE A 169 2.68 -10.55 -29.77
C ILE A 169 3.40 -9.34 -29.17
N ASN A 170 2.66 -8.54 -28.40
CA ASN A 170 3.23 -7.48 -27.56
C ASN A 170 3.42 -7.98 -26.11
N PRO A 171 4.66 -8.08 -25.60
CA PRO A 171 4.95 -8.52 -24.24
C PRO A 171 4.26 -7.66 -23.17
N ARG A 172 4.19 -6.34 -23.36
CA ARG A 172 3.51 -5.44 -22.42
C ARG A 172 2.01 -5.73 -22.34
N THR A 173 1.36 -5.99 -23.47
CA THR A 173 -0.06 -6.36 -23.50
C THR A 173 -0.31 -7.69 -22.81
N LEU A 174 0.51 -8.72 -23.10
CA LEU A 174 0.41 -10.02 -22.43
C LEU A 174 0.63 -9.91 -20.92
N TRP A 175 1.60 -9.09 -20.50
CA TRP A 175 1.88 -8.91 -19.08
C TRP A 175 0.78 -8.11 -18.38
N THR A 176 0.19 -7.12 -19.06
CA THR A 176 -0.99 -6.38 -18.57
C THR A 176 -2.16 -7.33 -18.34
N LEU A 177 -2.43 -8.23 -19.29
CA LEU A 177 -3.45 -9.28 -19.14
C LEU A 177 -3.17 -10.19 -17.95
N ALA A 178 -1.92 -10.61 -17.76
CA ALA A 178 -1.51 -11.46 -16.63
C ALA A 178 -1.73 -10.74 -15.28
N VAL A 179 -1.29 -9.48 -15.16
CA VAL A 179 -1.51 -8.67 -13.93
C VAL A 179 -3.00 -8.47 -13.66
N LEU A 180 -3.78 -8.21 -14.69
CA LEU A 180 -5.23 -8.03 -14.57
C LEU A 180 -5.90 -9.34 -14.11
N MET A 181 -5.50 -10.49 -14.65
CA MET A 181 -5.94 -11.80 -14.18
C MET A 181 -5.59 -12.05 -12.71
N MET A 182 -4.34 -11.85 -12.32
CA MET A 182 -3.90 -12.02 -10.93
C MET A 182 -4.69 -11.11 -9.97
N THR A 183 -4.97 -9.88 -10.39
CA THR A 183 -5.75 -8.92 -9.60
C THR A 183 -7.20 -9.38 -9.43
N ILE A 184 -7.86 -9.82 -10.51
CA ILE A 184 -9.24 -10.31 -10.46
C ILE A 184 -9.33 -11.57 -9.57
N ASN A 185 -8.38 -12.49 -9.71
CA ASN A 185 -8.35 -13.72 -8.92
C ASN A 185 -8.12 -13.42 -7.43
N ALA A 186 -7.20 -12.51 -7.11
CA ALA A 186 -6.97 -12.06 -5.74
C ALA A 186 -8.23 -11.43 -5.14
N CYS A 187 -8.93 -10.56 -5.88
CA CYS A 187 -10.21 -10.00 -5.47
C CYS A 187 -11.28 -11.08 -5.26
N GLY A 188 -11.35 -12.09 -6.13
CA GLY A 188 -12.25 -13.24 -5.99
C GLY A 188 -11.97 -14.04 -4.73
N HIS A 189 -10.70 -14.28 -4.42
CA HIS A 189 -10.29 -14.97 -3.19
C HIS A 189 -10.63 -14.18 -1.92
N ILE A 190 -10.33 -12.88 -1.92
CA ILE A 190 -10.69 -11.97 -0.81
C ILE A 190 -12.21 -11.91 -0.64
N ALA A 191 -12.97 -11.81 -1.73
CA ALA A 191 -14.43 -11.81 -1.69
C ALA A 191 -14.96 -13.11 -1.08
N LEU A 192 -14.47 -14.27 -1.53
CA LEU A 192 -14.84 -15.58 -0.99
C LEU A 192 -14.58 -15.65 0.52
N ARG A 193 -13.43 -15.12 0.96
CA ARG A 193 -13.04 -15.10 2.37
C ARG A 193 -13.89 -14.13 3.21
N ALA A 194 -14.20 -12.94 2.69
CA ALA A 194 -15.00 -11.93 3.38
C ALA A 194 -16.48 -12.33 3.52
N ILE A 195 -17.01 -13.06 2.52
CA ILE A 195 -18.39 -13.53 2.46
C ILE A 195 -18.66 -14.62 3.52
N GLY A 196 -17.63 -15.35 3.95
CA GLY A 196 -17.72 -16.36 5.01
C GLY A 196 -18.69 -17.51 4.69
N PRO A 197 -18.91 -18.43 5.64
CA PRO A 197 -19.85 -19.55 5.45
C PRO A 197 -21.33 -19.14 5.43
N ALA A 198 -21.66 -17.84 5.61
CA ALA A 198 -23.02 -17.36 5.86
C ALA A 198 -23.88 -17.20 4.59
N LEU A 199 -23.30 -17.07 3.40
CA LEU A 199 -24.02 -16.73 2.16
C LEU A 199 -24.37 -17.94 1.26
N GLY A 200 -24.19 -19.16 1.76
CA GLY A 200 -24.60 -20.39 1.06
C GLY A 200 -23.71 -20.77 -0.13
N LEU A 201 -23.87 -22.01 -0.61
CA LEU A 201 -23.01 -22.63 -1.63
C LEU A 201 -23.05 -21.90 -2.99
N SER A 202 -24.13 -21.19 -3.31
CA SER A 202 -24.30 -20.44 -4.56
C SER A 202 -23.29 -19.30 -4.70
N PHE A 203 -23.19 -18.42 -3.69
CA PHE A 203 -22.25 -17.29 -3.71
C PHE A 203 -20.81 -17.75 -3.56
N ALA A 204 -20.57 -18.81 -2.78
CA ALA A 204 -19.26 -19.43 -2.70
C ALA A 204 -18.80 -19.96 -4.07
N GLY A 205 -19.70 -20.58 -4.83
CA GLY A 205 -19.42 -21.03 -6.20
C GLY A 205 -19.11 -19.89 -7.17
N PHE A 206 -19.86 -18.78 -7.09
CA PHE A 206 -19.56 -17.57 -7.88
C PHE A 206 -18.15 -17.01 -7.57
N ALA A 207 -17.85 -16.76 -6.29
CA ALA A 207 -16.58 -16.17 -5.89
C ALA A 207 -15.38 -17.10 -6.17
N SER A 208 -15.53 -18.41 -5.92
CA SER A 208 -14.53 -19.43 -6.24
C SER A 208 -14.31 -19.60 -7.75
N GLY A 209 -15.33 -19.31 -8.57
CA GLY A 209 -15.24 -19.36 -10.03
C GLY A 209 -14.25 -18.39 -10.65
N PHE A 210 -13.96 -17.26 -9.99
CA PHE A 210 -12.88 -16.34 -10.38
C PHE A 210 -11.48 -16.93 -10.18
N VAL A 211 -11.32 -17.86 -9.22
CA VAL A 211 -10.04 -18.52 -8.97
C VAL A 211 -9.87 -19.69 -9.93
N SER A 212 -10.85 -20.60 -9.94
CA SER A 212 -10.85 -21.76 -10.84
C SER A 212 -12.24 -22.36 -10.97
N SER A 213 -12.83 -22.22 -12.17
CA SER A 213 -14.18 -22.75 -12.41
C SER A 213 -14.24 -24.28 -12.45
N THR A 214 -13.19 -24.93 -12.98
CA THR A 214 -13.11 -26.40 -13.02
C THR A 214 -12.99 -27.00 -11.60
N ALA A 215 -12.13 -26.42 -10.76
CA ALA A 215 -12.01 -26.85 -9.36
C ALA A 215 -13.31 -26.61 -8.59
N THR A 216 -13.98 -25.49 -8.84
CA THR A 216 -15.27 -25.15 -8.20
C THR A 216 -16.37 -26.12 -8.60
N ILE A 217 -16.52 -26.45 -9.89
CA ILE A 217 -17.49 -27.43 -10.36
C ILE A 217 -17.21 -28.82 -9.77
N ALA A 218 -15.94 -29.24 -9.72
CA ALA A 218 -15.54 -30.51 -9.12
C ALA A 218 -15.87 -30.57 -7.61
N ALA A 219 -15.57 -29.50 -6.87
CA ALA A 219 -15.86 -29.40 -5.44
C ALA A 219 -17.37 -29.39 -5.16
N MET A 220 -18.16 -28.64 -5.94
CA MET A 220 -19.62 -28.61 -5.83
C MET A 220 -20.23 -29.96 -6.21
N GLY A 221 -19.71 -30.64 -7.22
CA GLY A 221 -20.11 -32.00 -7.59
C GLY A 221 -19.89 -33.00 -6.46
N ALA A 222 -18.71 -32.98 -5.84
CA ALA A 222 -18.43 -33.82 -4.67
C ALA A 222 -19.37 -33.52 -3.49
N GLN A 223 -19.68 -32.24 -3.25
CA GLN A 223 -20.57 -31.81 -2.18
C GLN A 223 -22.03 -32.24 -2.42
N ALA A 224 -22.50 -32.18 -3.66
CA ALA A 224 -23.82 -32.64 -4.08
C ALA A 224 -24.02 -34.16 -3.86
N VAL A 225 -22.95 -34.95 -4.01
CA VAL A 225 -22.95 -36.39 -3.72
C VAL A 225 -22.97 -36.63 -2.21
N ARG A 226 -22.09 -35.96 -1.45
CA ARG A 226 -21.96 -36.16 0.01
C ARG A 226 -23.18 -35.72 0.79
N THR A 227 -23.81 -34.60 0.41
CA THR A 227 -24.93 -34.02 1.15
C THR A 227 -26.14 -33.80 0.23
N PRO A 228 -27.02 -34.81 0.08
CA PRO A 228 -28.17 -34.73 -0.83
C PRO A 228 -29.08 -33.51 -0.60
N ALA A 229 -29.22 -33.08 0.66
CA ALA A 229 -30.01 -31.91 1.04
C ALA A 229 -29.48 -30.58 0.47
N LEU A 230 -28.18 -30.50 0.13
CA LEU A 230 -27.54 -29.30 -0.40
C LEU A 230 -27.32 -29.34 -1.91
N ARG A 231 -27.84 -30.37 -2.61
CA ARG A 231 -27.64 -30.57 -4.05
C ARG A 231 -28.02 -29.36 -4.90
N ALA A 232 -29.21 -28.80 -4.66
CA ALA A 232 -29.68 -27.64 -5.42
C ALA A 232 -28.73 -26.43 -5.27
N ALA A 233 -28.25 -26.18 -4.04
CA ALA A 233 -27.33 -25.10 -3.74
C ALA A 233 -25.91 -25.34 -4.30
N ALA A 234 -25.46 -26.59 -4.36
CA ALA A 234 -24.19 -26.95 -4.98
C ALA A 234 -24.25 -26.81 -6.51
N VAL A 235 -25.35 -27.23 -7.15
CA VAL A 235 -25.54 -27.07 -8.60
C VAL A 235 -25.64 -25.59 -8.97
N SER A 236 -26.37 -24.77 -8.21
CA SER A 236 -26.40 -23.32 -8.45
C SER A 236 -25.03 -22.69 -8.26
N GLY A 237 -24.24 -23.13 -7.27
CA GLY A 237 -22.85 -22.70 -7.10
C GLY A 237 -21.97 -23.05 -8.31
N ALA A 238 -22.10 -24.27 -8.84
CA ALA A 238 -21.38 -24.70 -10.03
C ALA A 238 -21.76 -23.89 -11.28
N VAL A 239 -23.04 -23.58 -11.48
CA VAL A 239 -23.50 -22.75 -12.61
C VAL A 239 -23.02 -21.31 -12.46
N LEU A 240 -23.10 -20.75 -11.25
CA LEU A 240 -22.62 -19.39 -10.99
C LEU A 240 -21.10 -19.25 -11.18
N SER A 241 -20.33 -20.31 -10.95
CA SER A 241 -18.90 -20.34 -11.28
C SER A 241 -18.64 -20.06 -12.76
N SER A 242 -19.47 -20.58 -13.67
CA SER A 242 -19.36 -20.28 -15.11
C SER A 242 -19.65 -18.82 -15.42
N VAL A 243 -20.61 -18.21 -14.70
CA VAL A 243 -20.92 -16.77 -14.85
C VAL A 243 -19.71 -15.92 -14.43
N ALA A 244 -19.00 -16.30 -13.36
CA ALA A 244 -17.78 -15.62 -12.94
C ALA A 244 -16.69 -15.65 -14.03
N THR A 245 -16.49 -16.80 -14.68
CA THR A 245 -15.52 -16.91 -15.80
C THR A 245 -15.88 -16.02 -16.99
N VAL A 246 -17.17 -15.95 -17.35
CA VAL A 246 -17.63 -15.04 -18.42
C VAL A 246 -17.40 -13.59 -18.04
N LEU A 247 -17.75 -13.20 -16.79
CA LEU A 247 -17.56 -11.84 -16.30
C LEU A 247 -16.08 -11.45 -16.26
N GLN A 248 -15.22 -12.38 -15.86
CA GLN A 248 -13.76 -12.21 -15.87
C GLN A 248 -13.23 -11.97 -17.30
N LEU A 249 -13.72 -12.70 -18.30
CA LEU A 249 -13.37 -12.49 -19.71
C LEU A 249 -13.85 -11.12 -20.21
N VAL A 250 -15.08 -10.74 -19.89
CA VAL A 250 -15.64 -9.44 -20.26
C VAL A 250 -14.80 -8.31 -19.65
N LEU A 251 -14.40 -8.44 -18.38
CA LEU A 251 -13.59 -7.43 -17.71
C LEU A 251 -12.21 -7.31 -18.36
N LEU A 252 -11.54 -8.43 -18.65
CA LEU A 252 -10.26 -8.44 -19.37
C LEU A 252 -10.32 -7.71 -20.71
N LEU A 253 -11.32 -8.07 -21.53
CA LEU A 253 -11.50 -7.51 -22.86
C LEU A 253 -11.85 -6.02 -22.80
N SER A 254 -12.63 -5.61 -21.79
CA SER A 254 -12.97 -4.19 -21.58
C SER A 254 -11.75 -3.32 -21.35
N PHE A 255 -10.76 -3.80 -20.59
CA PHE A 255 -9.53 -3.07 -20.30
C PHE A 255 -8.47 -3.17 -21.40
N THR A 256 -8.48 -4.24 -22.20
CA THR A 256 -7.41 -4.51 -23.16
C THR A 256 -7.79 -4.16 -24.60
N SER A 257 -9.01 -4.48 -25.01
CA SER A 257 -9.45 -4.32 -26.41
C SER A 257 -10.98 -4.19 -26.53
N THR A 258 -11.47 -2.95 -26.43
CA THR A 258 -12.88 -2.60 -26.73
C THR A 258 -13.40 -3.09 -28.10
N PRO A 259 -12.60 -3.15 -29.19
CA PRO A 259 -13.09 -3.64 -30.48
C PRO A 259 -13.46 -5.13 -30.44
N VAL A 260 -12.58 -5.96 -29.86
CA VAL A 260 -12.79 -7.41 -29.74
C VAL A 260 -13.98 -7.70 -28.83
N LEU A 261 -14.15 -6.92 -27.76
CA LEU A 261 -15.33 -7.02 -26.90
C LEU A 261 -16.64 -6.78 -27.68
N ARG A 262 -16.66 -5.79 -28.59
CA ARG A 262 -17.85 -5.49 -29.41
C ARG A 262 -18.13 -6.57 -30.44
N GLU A 263 -17.09 -7.16 -31.04
CA GLU A 263 -17.26 -8.28 -31.98
C GLU A 263 -17.77 -9.54 -31.28
N MET A 264 -17.28 -9.85 -30.07
CA MET A 264 -17.77 -10.97 -29.27
C MET A 264 -19.15 -10.73 -28.63
N ALA A 265 -19.62 -9.47 -28.58
CA ALA A 265 -20.95 -9.13 -28.09
C ALA A 265 -22.06 -9.34 -29.14
N LEU A 266 -21.69 -9.52 -30.42
CA LEU A 266 -22.63 -9.86 -31.48
C LEU A 266 -22.74 -11.39 -31.59
N PRO A 267 -23.96 -11.96 -31.50
CA PRO A 267 -24.19 -13.41 -31.59
C PRO A 267 -23.98 -13.98 -33.00
#